data_AF-A0A8D2G3V1-F1
#
_entry.id   AF-A0A8D2G3V1-F1
#
_cell.length_a   1.000
_cell.length_b   1.000
_cell.length_c   1.000
_cell.angle_alpha   90.00
_cell.angle_beta   90.00
_cell.angle_gamma   90.00
#
_symmetry.space_group_name_H-M   'P 1'
#
loop_
_entity.id
_entity.type
_entity.pdbx_description
1 polymer ?
#
loop_
_entity_poly.entity_id
_entity_poly.type
_entity_poly.pdbx_seq_one_letter_code
_entity_poly.pdbx_strand_id
1 'polypeptide(L)'
;MLLIYFIYLSLLWSLGKCYFPYLENGHNENNGRKFVQGNFIEVACHPGYGLPKEQTTVTCTENGWSPTPRCIHVSKYTTLRSQHVHVFLSNIDDILKLIHINCGKMFLSTYSTRKCGPPPPIDNGDTTSFPLSLYAPDSSVEYQCQNLYQLEGNKRVTCRNGQWSEPPKCLHACVIAPEIMEKYNITFKWAAKQKLYSRTGEPVEFVCRSGYHLSPNSHALRTTCQDGKLEYPTCVKRY
;
A
#
# COMPACT_ATOMS: atom_id res chain seq x y z
N MET A 1 -56.62 45.51 19.36
CA MET A 1 -56.16 44.21 19.90
C MET A 1 -55.38 43.37 18.89
N LEU A 2 -55.78 43.29 17.61
CA LEU A 2 -55.00 42.57 16.58
C LEU A 2 -53.63 43.21 16.27
N LEU A 3 -53.54 44.55 16.24
CA LEU A 3 -52.25 45.25 16.02
C LEU A 3 -51.19 44.95 17.10
N ILE A 4 -51.61 44.78 18.36
CA ILE A 4 -50.71 44.40 19.46
C ILE A 4 -50.23 42.96 19.28
N TYR A 5 -51.08 42.06 18.79
CA TYR A 5 -50.73 40.67 18.46
C TYR A 5 -49.74 40.59 17.29
N PHE A 6 -49.90 41.44 16.26
CA PHE A 6 -48.94 41.58 15.15
C PHE A 6 -47.60 42.18 15.59
N ILE A 7 -47.60 43.14 16.53
CA ILE A 7 -46.37 43.69 17.12
C ILE A 7 -45.68 42.65 18.03
N TYR A 8 -46.45 41.82 18.75
CA TYR A 8 -45.92 40.71 19.54
C TYR A 8 -45.33 39.60 18.65
N LEU A 9 -46.00 39.26 17.54
CA LEU A 9 -45.47 38.34 16.53
C LEU A 9 -44.21 38.89 15.85
N SER A 10 -44.12 40.19 15.57
CA SER A 10 -42.92 40.78 14.98
C SER A 10 -41.75 40.92 15.97
N LEU A 11 -42.02 41.15 17.26
CA LEU A 11 -41.03 41.14 18.35
C LEU A 11 -40.57 39.71 18.73
N LEU A 12 -41.40 38.68 18.52
CA LEU A 12 -41.01 37.27 18.64
C LEU A 12 -40.02 36.82 17.54
N TRP A 13 -39.90 37.55 16.43
CA TRP A 13 -39.01 37.25 15.30
C TRP A 13 -37.64 37.98 15.36
N SER A 14 -37.30 38.54 16.52
CA SER A 14 -35.94 39.02 16.86
C SER A 14 -35.12 38.01 17.67
N LEU A 15 -35.48 36.72 17.63
CA LEU A 15 -34.66 35.62 18.14
C LEU A 15 -33.29 35.61 17.45
N GLY A 16 -32.22 35.37 18.22
CA GLY A 16 -30.82 35.58 17.82
C GLY A 16 -30.53 35.11 16.39
N LYS A 17 -30.02 36.02 15.56
CA LYS A 17 -29.69 35.74 14.15
C LYS A 17 -28.18 35.58 14.03
N CYS A 18 -27.74 34.42 13.56
CA CYS A 18 -26.33 34.16 13.29
C CYS A 18 -26.07 34.27 11.78
N TYR A 19 -25.02 35.01 11.40
CA TYR A 19 -24.49 34.98 10.04
C TYR A 19 -23.33 34.01 10.02
N PHE A 20 -23.30 33.10 9.03
CA PHE A 20 -22.22 32.15 8.91
C PHE A 20 -20.99 32.84 8.28
N PRO A 21 -19.82 32.82 8.94
CA PRO A 21 -18.66 33.54 8.47
C PRO A 21 -17.94 32.77 7.35
N TYR A 22 -16.98 33.45 6.73
CA TYR A 22 -16.00 32.81 5.87
C TYR A 22 -15.05 31.94 6.70
N LEU A 23 -14.79 30.73 6.23
CA LEU A 23 -13.88 29.75 6.82
C LEU A 23 -12.58 29.68 6.02
N GLU A 24 -11.49 30.11 6.64
CA GLU A 24 -10.15 29.84 6.13
C GLU A 24 -9.84 28.34 6.32
N ASN A 25 -9.34 27.68 5.26
CA ASN A 25 -9.15 26.22 5.22
C ASN A 25 -10.44 25.40 5.44
N GLY A 26 -11.59 25.90 4.97
CA GLY A 26 -12.87 25.17 4.96
C GLY A 26 -13.70 25.41 3.70
N HIS A 27 -14.73 24.59 3.53
CA HIS A 27 -15.69 24.68 2.43
C HIS A 27 -16.74 25.76 2.75
N ASN A 28 -16.88 26.74 1.86
CA ASN A 28 -17.57 28.00 2.14
C ASN A 28 -18.99 28.11 1.56
N GLU A 29 -19.70 26.99 1.42
CA GLU A 29 -21.06 26.94 0.82
C GLU A 29 -22.10 27.77 1.57
N ASN A 30 -21.90 27.94 2.89
CA ASN A 30 -22.80 28.67 3.77
C ASN A 30 -22.34 30.10 4.08
N ASN A 31 -21.20 30.57 3.55
CA ASN A 31 -20.69 31.91 3.83
C ASN A 31 -21.73 33.01 3.56
N GLY A 32 -21.93 33.91 4.52
CA GLY A 32 -22.89 35.02 4.44
C GLY A 32 -24.36 34.62 4.61
N ARG A 33 -24.68 33.32 4.74
CA ARG A 33 -26.05 32.87 5.00
C ARG A 33 -26.48 33.20 6.43
N LYS A 34 -27.77 33.46 6.58
CA LYS A 34 -28.40 33.86 7.84
C LYS A 34 -29.19 32.69 8.43
N PHE A 35 -28.99 32.47 9.72
CA PHE A 35 -29.60 31.40 10.49
C PHE A 35 -30.30 31.97 11.72
N VAL A 36 -31.36 31.30 12.16
CA VAL A 36 -32.09 31.64 13.37
C VAL A 36 -31.60 30.79 14.53
N GLN A 37 -31.77 31.30 15.75
CA GLN A 37 -31.42 30.61 16.98
C GLN A 37 -32.00 29.20 17.02
N GLY A 38 -31.16 28.23 17.41
CA GLY A 38 -31.48 26.80 17.41
C GLY A 38 -31.09 26.07 16.13
N ASN A 39 -30.76 26.76 15.03
CA ASN A 39 -30.19 26.11 13.86
C ASN A 39 -28.78 25.58 14.16
N PHE A 40 -28.48 24.37 13.67
CA PHE A 40 -27.14 23.81 13.68
C PHE A 40 -26.67 23.53 12.26
N ILE A 41 -25.37 23.66 12.03
CA ILE A 41 -24.73 23.43 10.74
C ILE A 41 -23.50 22.57 10.92
N GLU A 42 -23.32 21.62 10.01
CA GLU A 42 -22.08 20.87 9.87
C GLU A 42 -21.02 21.72 9.16
N VAL A 43 -19.84 21.79 9.76
CA VAL A 43 -18.72 22.58 9.25
C VAL A 43 -17.74 21.65 8.54
N ALA A 44 -17.70 21.75 7.22
CA ALA A 44 -16.76 21.01 6.40
C ALA A 44 -15.43 21.78 6.29
N CYS A 45 -14.38 21.29 6.96
CA CYS A 45 -13.02 21.82 6.86
C CYS A 45 -12.20 21.08 5.79
N HIS A 46 -11.17 21.74 5.25
CA HIS A 46 -10.21 21.10 4.35
C HIS A 46 -9.37 20.05 5.10
N PRO A 47 -8.77 19.07 4.39
CA PRO A 47 -7.93 18.04 5.01
C PRO A 47 -6.83 18.63 5.90
N GLY A 48 -6.65 18.08 7.11
CA GLY A 48 -5.70 18.59 8.11
C GLY A 48 -6.30 19.59 9.11
N TYR A 49 -7.54 20.03 8.90
CA TYR A 49 -8.23 21.01 9.73
C TYR A 49 -9.55 20.47 10.30
N GLY A 50 -9.97 20.99 11.45
CA GLY A 50 -11.23 20.62 12.11
C GLY A 50 -11.69 21.70 13.08
N LEU A 51 -12.92 21.56 13.61
CA LEU A 51 -13.38 22.44 14.68
C LEU A 51 -12.69 22.10 16.02
N PRO A 52 -12.70 23.04 16.98
CA PRO A 52 -12.21 22.77 18.33
C PRO A 52 -12.93 21.61 19.01
N LYS A 53 -12.22 20.91 19.91
CA LYS A 53 -12.78 19.84 20.76
C LYS A 53 -13.42 18.67 20.00
N GLU A 54 -12.92 18.37 18.80
CA GLU A 54 -13.39 17.24 17.97
C GLU A 54 -14.88 17.33 17.58
N GLN A 55 -15.45 18.54 17.59
CA GLN A 55 -16.80 18.79 17.11
C GLN A 55 -16.85 18.83 15.57
N THR A 56 -18.02 18.57 14.98
CA THR A 56 -18.23 18.71 13.52
C THR A 56 -19.33 19.71 13.20
N THR A 57 -20.10 20.15 14.19
CA THR A 57 -21.25 21.04 14.02
C THR A 57 -21.15 22.28 14.90
N VAL A 58 -21.69 23.40 14.42
CA VAL A 58 -21.89 24.65 15.18
C VAL A 58 -23.37 24.95 15.33
N THR A 59 -23.77 25.45 16.49
CA THR A 59 -25.17 25.81 16.78
C THR A 59 -25.30 27.31 16.93
N CYS A 60 -26.31 27.90 16.30
CA CYS A 60 -26.67 29.30 16.48
C CYS A 60 -27.37 29.47 17.81
N THR A 61 -26.69 30.10 18.76
CA THR A 61 -27.22 30.42 20.09
C THR A 61 -27.66 31.89 20.14
N GLU A 62 -28.30 32.30 21.23
CA GLU A 62 -28.58 33.72 21.51
C GLU A 62 -27.30 34.58 21.47
N ASN A 63 -26.14 33.99 21.80
CA ASN A 63 -24.84 34.66 21.87
C ASN A 63 -23.99 34.46 20.59
N GLY A 64 -24.60 33.95 19.51
CA GLY A 64 -23.90 33.63 18.26
C GLY A 64 -23.54 32.14 18.12
N TRP A 65 -22.62 31.82 17.21
CA TRP A 65 -22.25 30.43 16.93
C TRP A 65 -21.42 29.79 18.05
N SER A 66 -21.83 28.59 18.48
CA SER A 66 -21.10 27.78 19.47
C SER A 66 -20.90 26.33 18.98
N PRO A 67 -19.65 25.81 18.89
CA PRO A 67 -18.40 26.57 19.03
C PRO A 67 -18.25 27.61 17.92
N THR A 68 -17.34 28.57 18.07
CA THR A 68 -17.05 29.52 17.00
C THR A 68 -16.57 28.78 15.75
N PRO A 69 -17.19 28.99 14.59
CA PRO A 69 -16.88 28.27 13.35
C PRO A 69 -15.52 28.75 12.82
N ARG A 70 -14.48 27.96 13.13
CA ARG A 70 -13.11 28.17 12.64
C ARG A 70 -12.44 26.81 12.42
N CYS A 71 -11.84 26.63 11.25
CA CYS A 71 -11.05 25.44 10.95
C CYS A 71 -9.64 25.62 11.52
N ILE A 72 -9.32 24.89 12.59
CA ILE A 72 -7.99 24.89 13.20
C ILE A 72 -7.23 23.65 12.77
N HIS A 73 -5.91 23.77 12.64
CA HIS A 73 -5.06 22.63 12.31
C HIS A 73 -5.17 21.57 13.42
N VAL A 74 -5.51 20.35 13.04
CA VAL A 74 -5.58 19.22 13.98
C VAL A 74 -4.44 18.27 13.67
N SER A 75 -3.59 18.01 14.67
CA SER A 75 -2.36 17.19 14.53
C SER A 75 -2.62 15.69 14.39
N LYS A 76 -3.87 15.27 14.18
CA LYS A 76 -4.32 13.87 14.05
C LYS A 76 -4.99 13.58 12.70
N TYR A 77 -4.39 13.97 11.59
CA TYR A 77 -4.76 13.42 10.28
C TYR A 77 -3.64 12.52 9.75
N THR A 78 -3.92 11.22 9.72
CA THR A 78 -3.32 10.30 8.76
C THR A 78 -4.06 10.48 7.44
N THR A 79 -3.33 10.78 6.37
CA THR A 79 -3.84 10.94 5.01
C THR A 79 -4.50 9.64 4.53
N LEU A 80 -5.82 9.59 4.41
CA LEU A 80 -6.56 8.51 3.73
C LEU A 80 -6.72 8.85 2.24
N ARG A 81 -5.90 8.22 1.38
CA ARG A 81 -6.05 8.30 -0.07
C ARG A 81 -6.89 7.12 -0.56
N SER A 82 -8.14 7.43 -0.91
CA SER A 82 -9.10 6.75 -1.81
C SER A 82 -9.21 5.23 -1.81
N GLN A 83 -10.31 4.74 -1.21
CA GLN A 83 -11.35 3.87 -1.80
C GLN A 83 -12.08 3.17 -0.65
N HIS A 84 -13.30 3.56 -0.28
CA HIS A 84 -14.33 2.65 0.27
C HIS A 84 -15.71 3.32 0.35
N VAL A 85 -16.71 2.49 0.07
CA VAL A 85 -18.15 2.74 -0.09
C VAL A 85 -18.79 3.30 1.19
N HIS A 86 -19.69 4.29 1.07
CA HIS A 86 -20.57 4.69 2.17
C HIS A 86 -21.72 3.69 2.29
N VAL A 87 -21.84 3.02 3.45
CA VAL A 87 -23.05 2.28 3.82
C VAL A 87 -23.84 3.17 4.78
N PHE A 88 -25.02 3.63 4.34
CA PHE A 88 -25.97 4.33 5.19
C PHE A 88 -26.71 3.31 6.06
N LEU A 89 -26.53 3.37 7.38
CA LEU A 89 -27.27 2.56 8.34
C LEU A 89 -28.41 3.40 8.91
N SER A 90 -29.65 2.96 8.67
CA SER A 90 -30.89 3.71 8.97
C SER A 90 -31.46 3.44 10.36
N ASN A 91 -30.80 2.63 11.21
CA ASN A 91 -31.27 2.28 12.55
C ASN A 91 -30.11 1.90 13.50
N ILE A 92 -30.33 2.06 14.81
CA ILE A 92 -29.42 1.75 15.92
C ILE A 92 -29.03 0.26 16.00
N ASP A 93 -29.88 -0.66 15.51
CA ASP A 93 -29.61 -2.11 15.56
C ASP A 93 -28.45 -2.56 14.64
N ASP A 94 -28.17 -1.86 13.54
CA ASP A 94 -27.03 -2.17 12.68
C ASP A 94 -25.71 -1.56 13.19
N ILE A 95 -25.78 -0.54 14.04
CA ILE A 95 -24.62 0.01 14.77
C ILE A 95 -24.20 -0.96 15.88
N LEU A 96 -25.16 -1.60 16.57
CA LEU A 96 -24.89 -2.59 17.62
C LEU A 96 -24.27 -3.90 17.10
N LYS A 97 -24.55 -4.31 15.86
CA LYS A 97 -23.85 -5.43 15.19
C LYS A 97 -22.37 -5.15 14.93
N LEU A 98 -21.96 -3.89 14.88
CA LEU A 98 -20.54 -3.49 14.77
C LEU A 98 -19.83 -3.40 16.13
N ILE A 99 -20.59 -3.23 17.23
CA ILE A 99 -20.04 -3.13 18.58
C ILE A 99 -20.01 -4.51 19.29
N HIS A 100 -20.90 -5.44 18.93
CA HIS A 100 -20.95 -6.80 19.49
C HIS A 100 -20.93 -7.91 18.40
N ILE A 101 -19.73 -8.39 18.07
CA ILE A 101 -19.47 -9.78 17.65
C ILE A 101 -18.16 -10.18 18.36
N ASN A 102 -18.07 -11.01 19.40
CA ASN A 102 -19.01 -11.76 20.22
C ASN A 102 -18.24 -12.11 21.52
N CYS A 103 -18.81 -11.82 22.69
CA CYS A 103 -18.45 -12.57 23.89
C CYS A 103 -19.15 -13.93 23.80
N GLY A 104 -18.40 -15.03 23.66
CA GLY A 104 -18.99 -16.38 23.73
C GLY A 104 -18.58 -17.41 22.68
N LYS A 105 -17.41 -17.28 22.03
CA LYS A 105 -16.56 -18.41 21.61
C LYS A 105 -15.26 -17.87 21.04
N MET A 106 -14.21 -18.12 21.81
CA MET A 106 -12.82 -17.74 21.59
C MET A 106 -12.30 -18.33 20.27
N PHE A 107 -12.44 -17.60 19.16
CA PHE A 107 -11.50 -17.69 18.05
C PHE A 107 -10.45 -16.61 18.30
N LEU A 108 -9.29 -17.01 18.83
CA LEU A 108 -8.11 -16.16 18.93
C LEU A 108 -7.62 -15.84 17.51
N SER A 109 -8.23 -14.85 16.86
CA SER A 109 -7.54 -14.13 15.79
C SER A 109 -6.65 -13.13 16.51
N THR A 110 -5.36 -13.44 16.61
CA THR A 110 -4.34 -12.54 17.15
C THR A 110 -4.30 -11.28 16.28
N TYR A 111 -5.12 -10.28 16.58
CA TYR A 111 -4.96 -8.95 16.01
C TYR A 111 -3.59 -8.47 16.44
N SER A 112 -2.65 -8.42 15.50
CA SER A 112 -1.29 -8.00 15.77
C SER A 112 -1.35 -6.55 16.23
N THR A 113 -1.14 -6.28 17.52
CA THR A 113 -1.02 -4.90 18.02
C THR A 113 0.38 -4.33 17.83
N ARG A 114 1.35 -5.19 17.49
CA ARG A 114 2.76 -4.86 17.38
C ARG A 114 3.10 -4.40 15.97
N LYS A 115 3.68 -3.20 15.90
CA LYS A 115 4.22 -2.58 14.69
C LYS A 115 5.58 -3.17 14.34
N CYS A 116 5.95 -3.15 13.07
CA CYS A 116 7.27 -3.57 12.61
C CYS A 116 8.18 -2.35 12.39
N GLY A 117 9.49 -2.54 12.55
CA GLY A 117 10.49 -1.58 12.08
C GLY A 117 10.69 -1.64 10.56
N PRO A 118 11.77 -1.04 10.04
CA PRO A 118 12.13 -1.16 8.62
C PRO A 118 12.17 -2.63 8.16
N PRO A 119 11.77 -2.91 6.91
CA PRO A 119 11.83 -4.26 6.37
C PRO A 119 13.29 -4.74 6.22
N PRO A 120 13.55 -6.05 6.34
CA PRO A 120 14.91 -6.59 6.33
C PRO A 120 15.60 -6.40 4.96
N PRO A 121 16.88 -6.01 4.89
CA PRO A 121 17.59 -5.98 3.62
C PRO A 121 17.75 -7.40 3.05
N ILE A 122 17.81 -7.52 1.73
CA ILE A 122 18.14 -8.76 1.03
C ILE A 122 19.35 -8.56 0.12
N ASP A 123 20.09 -9.64 -0.14
CA ASP A 123 21.21 -9.58 -1.09
C ASP A 123 20.70 -9.39 -2.52
N ASN A 124 21.37 -8.50 -3.27
CA ASN A 124 21.08 -8.24 -4.69
C ASN A 124 19.62 -7.86 -4.98
N GLY A 125 18.93 -7.23 -4.02
CA GLY A 125 17.58 -6.74 -4.17
C GLY A 125 17.24 -5.65 -3.16
N ASP A 126 16.14 -4.96 -3.39
CA ASP A 126 15.62 -3.93 -2.48
C ASP A 126 14.09 -3.89 -2.54
N THR A 127 13.49 -3.20 -1.57
CA THR A 127 12.08 -2.84 -1.59
C THR A 127 11.77 -1.89 -2.75
N THR A 128 10.58 -2.02 -3.35
CA THR A 128 10.14 -1.16 -4.47
C THR A 128 9.76 0.26 -4.03
N SER A 129 9.71 0.52 -2.73
CA SER A 129 9.30 1.78 -2.13
C SER A 129 10.26 2.15 -1.02
N PHE A 130 10.47 3.45 -0.78
CA PHE A 130 11.33 3.90 0.30
C PHE A 130 10.90 3.34 1.67
N PRO A 131 11.82 2.74 2.44
CA PRO A 131 11.49 2.16 3.74
C PRO A 131 11.14 3.25 4.76
N LEU A 132 10.08 3.00 5.53
CA LEU A 132 9.70 3.82 6.67
C LEU A 132 10.38 3.31 7.94
N SER A 133 10.49 4.16 8.96
CA SER A 133 11.01 3.76 10.27
C SER A 133 10.03 2.87 11.05
N LEU A 134 8.73 2.88 10.70
CA LEU A 134 7.70 2.16 11.41
C LEU A 134 6.53 1.77 10.49
N TYR A 135 6.06 0.53 10.62
CA TYR A 135 4.96 -0.02 9.83
C TYR A 135 3.83 -0.51 10.74
N ALA A 136 2.59 -0.17 10.37
CA ALA A 136 1.40 -0.66 11.06
C ALA A 136 1.28 -2.19 10.91
N PRO A 137 0.59 -2.88 11.83
CA PRO A 137 0.25 -4.29 11.66
C PRO A 137 -0.41 -4.56 10.30
N ASP A 138 -0.12 -5.72 9.73
CA ASP A 138 -0.60 -6.18 8.42
C ASP A 138 -0.16 -5.32 7.22
N SER A 139 0.69 -4.33 7.42
CA SER A 139 1.36 -3.61 6.33
C SER A 139 2.20 -4.57 5.50
N SER A 140 2.29 -4.32 4.20
CA SER A 140 3.12 -5.13 3.29
C SER A 140 4.03 -4.27 2.43
N VAL A 141 5.24 -4.75 2.20
CA VAL A 141 6.19 -4.21 1.22
C VAL A 141 6.47 -5.24 0.14
N GLU A 142 6.80 -4.78 -1.07
CA GLU A 142 7.24 -5.66 -2.15
C GLU A 142 8.73 -5.48 -2.41
N TYR A 143 9.42 -6.59 -2.68
CA TYR A 143 10.82 -6.60 -3.06
C TYR A 143 11.00 -6.75 -4.57
N GLN A 144 12.16 -6.32 -5.04
CA GLN A 144 12.62 -6.49 -6.40
C GLN A 144 14.11 -6.81 -6.41
N CYS A 145 14.49 -7.81 -7.20
CA CYS A 145 15.89 -8.13 -7.44
C CYS A 145 16.52 -7.18 -8.46
N GLN A 146 17.84 -7.02 -8.36
CA GLN A 146 18.64 -6.33 -9.36
C GLN A 146 18.51 -7.03 -10.74
N ASN A 147 18.91 -6.33 -11.80
CA ASN A 147 18.82 -6.87 -13.15
C ASN A 147 19.55 -8.23 -13.26
N LEU A 148 18.97 -9.15 -14.04
CA LEU A 148 19.42 -10.53 -14.27
C LEU A 148 19.25 -11.51 -13.09
N TYR A 149 19.07 -11.03 -11.86
CA TYR A 149 18.72 -11.90 -10.73
C TYR A 149 17.27 -12.35 -10.82
N GLN A 150 17.00 -13.58 -10.40
CA GLN A 150 15.67 -14.16 -10.39
C GLN A 150 15.12 -14.19 -8.97
N LEU A 151 13.94 -13.60 -8.75
CA LEU A 151 13.28 -13.63 -7.45
C LEU A 151 12.73 -15.03 -7.18
N GLU A 152 13.09 -15.59 -6.02
CA GLU A 152 12.56 -16.83 -5.46
C GLU A 152 11.82 -16.55 -4.15
N GLY A 153 10.63 -17.14 -3.99
CA GLY A 153 9.77 -16.94 -2.83
C GLY A 153 8.69 -15.88 -3.03
N ASN A 154 8.12 -15.38 -1.93
CA ASN A 154 7.05 -14.40 -1.98
C ASN A 154 7.61 -12.98 -2.12
N LYS A 155 7.30 -12.32 -3.23
CA LYS A 155 7.66 -10.92 -3.48
C LYS A 155 7.13 -9.97 -2.40
N ARG A 156 5.95 -10.28 -1.83
CA ARG A 156 5.26 -9.47 -0.84
C ARG A 156 5.54 -9.97 0.57
N VAL A 157 6.14 -9.11 1.38
CA VAL A 157 6.49 -9.37 2.78
C VAL A 157 5.55 -8.59 3.68
N THR A 158 4.96 -9.25 4.67
CA THR A 158 3.88 -8.69 5.51
C THR A 158 4.29 -8.62 6.97
N CYS A 159 4.00 -7.50 7.62
CA CYS A 159 4.24 -7.28 9.05
C CYS A 159 3.16 -8.00 9.89
N ARG A 160 3.53 -9.00 10.67
CA ARG A 160 2.64 -9.72 11.58
C ARG A 160 3.29 -9.87 12.95
N ASN A 161 2.57 -9.50 14.01
CA ASN A 161 3.00 -9.56 15.40
C ASN A 161 4.35 -8.86 15.66
N GLY A 162 4.63 -7.76 14.93
CA GLY A 162 5.88 -7.02 15.02
C GLY A 162 7.07 -7.67 14.31
N GLN A 163 6.84 -8.72 13.53
CA GLN A 163 7.85 -9.38 12.70
C GLN A 163 7.42 -9.39 11.23
N TRP A 164 8.40 -9.19 10.35
CA TRP A 164 8.18 -9.37 8.91
C TRP A 164 8.13 -10.86 8.57
N SER A 165 7.26 -11.24 7.63
CA SER A 165 7.29 -12.57 7.03
C SER A 165 8.62 -12.82 6.30
N GLU A 166 8.92 -14.10 6.00
CA GLU A 166 10.14 -14.49 5.29
C GLU A 166 10.34 -13.66 4.00
N PRO A 167 11.47 -12.95 3.85
CA PRO A 167 11.76 -12.19 2.63
C PRO A 167 12.16 -13.11 1.47
N PRO A 168 11.96 -12.68 0.21
CA PRO A 168 12.39 -13.46 -0.94
C PRO A 168 13.91 -13.44 -1.11
N LYS A 169 14.42 -14.39 -1.90
CA LYS A 169 15.83 -14.46 -2.31
C LYS A 169 16.00 -14.03 -3.75
N CYS A 170 17.17 -13.48 -4.07
CA CYS A 170 17.55 -13.15 -5.43
C CYS A 170 18.61 -14.15 -5.90
N LEU A 171 18.21 -15.08 -6.77
CA LEU A 171 19.06 -16.13 -7.31
C LEU A 171 19.98 -15.56 -8.41
N HIS A 172 21.24 -15.97 -8.38
CA HIS A 172 22.27 -15.49 -9.30
C HIS A 172 21.97 -15.91 -10.74
N ALA A 173 22.29 -15.03 -11.68
CA ALA A 173 22.39 -15.41 -13.09
C ALA A 173 23.67 -16.22 -13.33
N CYS A 174 23.63 -17.09 -14.32
CA CYS A 174 24.81 -17.82 -14.76
C CYS A 174 25.55 -17.01 -15.81
N VAL A 175 26.87 -16.91 -15.63
CA VAL A 175 27.78 -16.40 -16.66
C VAL A 175 28.18 -17.56 -17.57
N ILE A 176 27.95 -17.40 -18.86
CA ILE A 176 28.31 -18.41 -19.86
C ILE A 176 29.70 -18.07 -20.39
N ALA A 177 30.70 -18.73 -19.80
CA ALA A 177 32.11 -18.43 -20.00
C ALA A 177 32.59 -19.01 -21.36
N PRO A 178 33.09 -18.18 -22.30
CA PRO A 178 33.59 -18.65 -23.58
C PRO A 178 34.75 -19.64 -23.44
N GLU A 179 35.58 -19.50 -22.41
CA GLU A 179 36.73 -20.39 -22.17
C GLU A 179 36.28 -21.82 -21.83
N ILE A 180 35.18 -21.95 -21.08
CA ILE A 180 34.59 -23.27 -20.76
C ILE A 180 34.01 -23.90 -22.04
N MET A 181 33.33 -23.10 -22.87
CA MET A 181 32.76 -23.59 -24.12
C MET A 181 33.84 -24.11 -25.09
N GLU A 182 34.97 -23.41 -25.16
CA GLU A 182 36.14 -23.83 -25.94
C GLU A 182 36.73 -25.13 -25.40
N LYS A 183 37.00 -25.20 -24.09
CA LYS A 183 37.53 -26.39 -23.42
C LYS A 183 36.68 -27.63 -23.66
N TYR A 184 35.36 -27.47 -23.69
CA TYR A 184 34.40 -28.57 -23.83
C TYR A 184 33.94 -28.84 -25.27
N ASN A 185 34.53 -28.15 -26.25
CA ASN A 185 34.22 -28.30 -27.67
C ASN A 185 32.73 -28.10 -28.01
N ILE A 186 32.11 -27.10 -27.39
CA ILE A 186 30.70 -26.74 -27.58
C ILE A 186 30.56 -25.32 -28.11
N THR A 187 29.38 -25.03 -28.66
CA THR A 187 28.95 -23.70 -29.07
C THR A 187 27.45 -23.53 -28.82
N PHE A 188 26.94 -22.30 -28.81
CA PHE A 188 25.50 -22.08 -28.75
C PHE A 188 24.83 -22.67 -29.98
N LYS A 189 23.67 -23.30 -29.78
CA LYS A 189 22.85 -23.80 -30.90
C LYS A 189 22.40 -22.68 -31.85
N TRP A 190 22.21 -21.47 -31.31
CA TRP A 190 21.72 -20.31 -32.06
C TRP A 190 22.70 -19.13 -31.93
N ALA A 191 23.48 -18.87 -32.98
CA ALA A 191 24.51 -17.84 -32.99
C ALA A 191 23.96 -16.40 -32.89
N ALA A 192 22.73 -16.15 -33.31
CA ALA A 192 22.11 -14.81 -33.26
C ALA A 192 21.76 -14.34 -31.83
N LYS A 193 21.83 -15.22 -30.82
CA LYS A 193 21.57 -14.91 -29.41
C LYS A 193 22.71 -15.41 -28.54
N GLN A 194 23.94 -14.93 -28.77
CA GLN A 194 25.07 -15.11 -27.86
C GLN A 194 24.77 -14.45 -26.50
N LYS A 195 23.89 -15.06 -25.71
CA LYS A 195 23.57 -14.65 -24.35
C LYS A 195 24.72 -15.11 -23.46
N LEU A 196 25.64 -14.20 -23.15
CA LEU A 196 26.71 -14.45 -22.18
C LEU A 196 26.19 -14.57 -20.73
N TYR A 197 24.92 -14.21 -20.51
CA TYR A 197 24.24 -14.33 -19.22
C TYR A 197 22.90 -15.04 -19.39
N SER A 198 22.61 -15.96 -18.48
CA SER A 198 21.33 -16.69 -18.41
C SER A 198 20.74 -16.52 -17.03
N ARG A 199 19.48 -16.07 -16.96
CA ARG A 199 18.75 -15.98 -15.68
C ARG A 199 18.48 -17.37 -15.14
N THR A 200 18.40 -17.52 -13.82
CA THR A 200 17.99 -18.78 -13.22
C THR A 200 16.62 -19.22 -13.78
N GLY A 201 16.52 -20.49 -14.18
CA GLY A 201 15.34 -21.04 -14.85
C GLY A 201 15.27 -20.84 -16.37
N GLU A 202 16.10 -19.99 -16.97
CA GLU A 202 16.17 -19.88 -18.43
C GLU A 202 16.95 -21.07 -19.04
N PRO A 203 16.41 -21.73 -20.08
CA PRO A 203 17.12 -22.80 -20.76
C PRO A 203 18.23 -22.24 -21.66
N VAL A 204 19.36 -22.94 -21.66
CA VAL A 204 20.50 -22.71 -22.55
C VAL A 204 20.70 -23.95 -23.40
N GLU A 205 20.78 -23.77 -24.72
CA GLU A 205 20.99 -24.86 -25.67
C GLU A 205 22.35 -24.75 -26.36
N PHE A 206 23.14 -25.82 -26.20
CA PHE A 206 24.43 -26.01 -26.82
C PHE A 206 24.37 -27.03 -27.95
N VAL A 207 25.38 -26.99 -28.81
CA VAL A 207 25.70 -28.04 -29.79
C VAL A 207 27.20 -28.31 -29.75
N CYS A 208 27.61 -29.53 -30.09
CA CYS A 208 29.03 -29.83 -30.26
C CYS A 208 29.61 -29.09 -31.47
N ARG A 209 30.87 -28.67 -31.38
CA ARG A 209 31.62 -28.14 -32.53
C ARG A 209 31.77 -29.22 -33.61
N SER A 210 32.00 -28.77 -34.85
CA SER A 210 32.21 -29.69 -35.99
C SER A 210 33.35 -30.66 -35.71
N GLY A 211 33.16 -31.94 -36.03
CA GLY A 211 34.11 -33.01 -35.73
C GLY A 211 34.03 -33.59 -34.32
N TYR A 212 33.08 -33.14 -33.49
CA TYR A 212 32.86 -33.66 -32.14
C TYR A 212 31.47 -34.29 -31.99
N HIS A 213 31.30 -35.12 -30.97
CA HIS A 213 30.02 -35.69 -30.54
C HIS A 213 29.91 -35.66 -29.00
N LEU A 214 28.68 -35.77 -28.50
CA LEU A 214 28.42 -35.71 -27.06
C LEU A 214 29.10 -36.88 -26.35
N SER A 215 29.84 -36.60 -25.27
CA SER A 215 30.42 -37.64 -24.43
C SER A 215 29.32 -38.45 -23.74
N PRO A 216 29.44 -39.79 -23.62
CA PRO A 216 28.44 -40.63 -22.93
C PRO A 216 28.15 -40.20 -21.49
N ASN A 217 29.14 -39.63 -20.79
CA ASN A 217 29.03 -39.16 -19.42
C ASN A 217 28.79 -37.63 -19.31
N SER A 218 28.37 -36.99 -20.40
CA SER A 218 28.11 -35.56 -20.44
C SER A 218 26.74 -35.20 -19.84
N HIS A 219 26.64 -33.99 -19.28
CA HIS A 219 25.37 -33.31 -19.09
C HIS A 219 24.63 -33.11 -20.43
N ALA A 220 23.32 -32.88 -20.34
CA ALA A 220 22.48 -32.64 -21.51
C ALA A 220 22.86 -31.35 -22.26
N LEU A 221 22.71 -31.37 -23.59
CA LEU A 221 22.95 -30.21 -24.44
C LEU A 221 21.99 -29.04 -24.16
N ARG A 222 20.79 -29.33 -23.64
CA ARG A 222 19.85 -28.34 -23.13
C ARG A 222 19.90 -28.39 -21.60
N THR A 223 20.46 -27.35 -21.01
CA THR A 223 20.63 -27.21 -19.56
C THR A 223 19.94 -25.92 -19.09
N THR A 224 19.87 -25.72 -17.78
CA THR A 224 19.18 -24.57 -17.18
C THR A 224 20.08 -23.95 -16.13
N CYS A 225 20.13 -22.62 -16.07
CA CYS A 225 20.84 -21.94 -14.99
C CYS A 225 20.13 -22.17 -13.66
N GLN A 226 20.88 -22.50 -12.61
CA GLN A 226 20.36 -22.64 -11.24
C GLN A 226 21.30 -21.91 -10.27
N ASP A 227 20.86 -20.74 -9.80
CA ASP A 227 21.55 -19.89 -8.83
C ASP A 227 23.06 -19.73 -9.14
N GLY A 228 23.36 -19.20 -10.34
CA GLY A 228 24.73 -18.96 -10.78
C GLY A 228 25.49 -20.21 -11.24
N LYS A 229 24.95 -21.41 -11.01
CA LYS A 229 25.54 -22.68 -11.46
C LYS A 229 24.90 -23.14 -12.78
N LEU A 230 25.75 -23.31 -13.80
CA LEU A 230 25.37 -23.93 -15.08
C LEU A 230 26.21 -25.18 -15.31
N GLU A 231 25.56 -26.32 -15.51
CA GLU A 231 26.24 -27.57 -15.81
C GLU A 231 26.43 -27.71 -17.33
N TYR A 232 27.68 -27.59 -17.78
CA TYR A 232 28.02 -27.58 -19.20
C TYR A 232 28.11 -29.01 -19.75
N PRO A 233 27.61 -29.25 -20.98
CA PRO A 233 27.90 -30.48 -21.70
C PRO A 233 29.37 -30.54 -22.16
N THR A 234 29.86 -31.75 -22.41
CA THR A 234 31.20 -32.03 -22.91
C THR A 234 31.14 -32.85 -24.20
N CYS A 235 31.90 -32.43 -25.20
CA CYS A 235 31.99 -33.13 -26.48
C CYS A 235 33.40 -33.65 -26.75
N VAL A 236 33.49 -34.86 -27.30
CA VAL A 236 34.73 -35.57 -27.63
C VAL A 236 34.86 -35.78 -29.15
N LYS A 237 36.09 -35.86 -29.65
CA LYS A 237 36.38 -35.93 -31.08
C LYS A 237 35.76 -37.20 -31.69
N ARG A 238 35.23 -37.10 -32.91
CA ARG A 238 34.81 -38.27 -33.69
C ARG A 238 36.06 -38.96 -34.23
N TYR A 239 36.20 -40.24 -33.97
CA TYR A 239 37.26 -41.09 -34.54
C TYR A 239 36.89 -41.48 -35.97
#